data_AF-A0A835J1B4-F1
#
_entry.id   AF-A0A835J1B4-F1
#
_cell.length_a   1.000
_cell.length_b   1.000
_cell.length_c   1.000
_cell.angle_alpha   90.00
_cell.angle_beta   90.00
_cell.angle_gamma   90.00
#
_symmetry.space_group_name_H-M   'P 1'
#
loop_
_entity.id
_entity.type
_entity.pdbx_description
1 polymer ?
#
loop_
_entity_poly.entity_id
_entity_poly.type
_entity_poly.pdbx_seq_one_letter_code
_entity_poly.pdbx_strand_id
1 'polypeptide(L)'
;MVNLRITSMPTLTLLFMILTCTLVLIIPEVSATRYIVGGSNGWNSNGKVNYTDWAKEHKFYLDDWLFFVYDRNQNNVLEVNKTNYDLCNADHPVHNWTTGAGRDVVPLNVTRPYYFISGNGFCYGGMKLALFVSKPPPPPTSSPSKNGSPLESGCRIVTRAAFALAAVWALIFQVW
;
A
#
# COMPACT_ATOMS: atom_id res chain seq x y z
N MET A 1 -33.94 -15.87 50.66
CA MET A 1 -33.12 -16.52 49.61
C MET A 1 -33.28 -15.72 48.34
N VAL A 2 -32.27 -14.98 47.93
CA VAL A 2 -32.32 -14.14 46.72
C VAL A 2 -31.55 -14.87 45.62
N ASN A 3 -32.29 -15.46 44.67
CA ASN A 3 -31.73 -16.14 43.50
C ASN A 3 -31.16 -15.11 42.52
N LEU A 4 -29.91 -14.70 42.76
CA LEU A 4 -29.22 -13.67 41.99
C LEU A 4 -27.93 -14.19 41.33
N ARG A 5 -27.93 -15.38 40.75
CA ARG A 5 -26.83 -15.85 39.88
C ARG A 5 -27.42 -16.84 38.90
N ILE A 6 -27.52 -16.49 37.61
CA ILE A 6 -27.52 -17.39 36.42
C ILE A 6 -27.99 -16.64 35.15
N THR A 7 -28.82 -15.60 35.25
CA THR A 7 -29.33 -14.88 34.06
C THR A 7 -28.37 -13.86 33.44
N SER A 8 -27.23 -13.54 34.07
CA SER A 8 -26.32 -12.48 33.59
C SER A 8 -25.17 -12.96 32.69
N MET A 9 -24.90 -14.27 32.60
CA MET A 9 -23.77 -14.79 31.82
C MET A 9 -23.97 -14.73 30.30
N PRO A 10 -25.13 -15.14 29.71
CA PRO A 10 -25.31 -15.08 28.26
C PRO A 10 -25.51 -13.65 27.75
N THR A 11 -26.03 -12.75 28.59
CA THR A 11 -26.19 -11.33 28.26
C THR A 11 -24.85 -10.61 28.25
N LEU A 12 -23.96 -10.93 29.20
CA LEU A 12 -22.61 -10.36 29.26
C LEU A 12 -21.73 -10.82 28.09
N THR A 13 -21.81 -12.10 27.69
CA THR A 13 -21.09 -12.60 26.51
C THR A 13 -21.60 -11.99 25.21
N LEU A 14 -22.92 -11.82 25.07
CA LEU A 14 -23.52 -11.16 23.92
C LEU A 14 -23.11 -9.67 23.83
N LEU A 15 -23.07 -8.97 24.95
CA LEU A 15 -22.58 -7.59 25.03
C LEU A 15 -21.10 -7.49 24.64
N PHE A 16 -20.26 -8.41 25.10
CA PHE A 16 -18.83 -8.44 24.75
C PHE A 16 -18.62 -8.72 23.25
N MET A 17 -19.42 -9.62 22.66
CA MET A 17 -19.41 -9.93 21.23
C MET A 17 -19.86 -8.73 20.37
N ILE A 18 -20.88 -8.00 20.81
CA ILE A 18 -21.32 -6.77 20.13
C ILE A 18 -20.24 -5.68 20.23
N LEU A 19 -19.60 -5.54 21.40
CA LEU A 19 -18.52 -4.58 21.62
C LEU A 19 -17.29 -4.88 20.74
N THR A 20 -16.87 -6.13 20.64
CA THR A 20 -15.73 -6.51 19.78
C THR A 20 -16.07 -6.35 18.30
N CYS A 21 -17.28 -6.73 17.88
CA CYS A 21 -17.73 -6.57 16.50
C CYS A 21 -17.80 -5.09 16.08
N THR A 22 -18.32 -4.22 16.96
CA THR A 22 -18.36 -2.76 16.70
C THR A 22 -16.97 -2.14 16.66
N LEU A 23 -16.03 -2.55 17.53
CA LEU A 23 -14.65 -2.06 17.50
C LEU A 23 -13.93 -2.39 16.18
N VAL A 24 -14.12 -3.61 15.66
CA VAL A 24 -13.48 -4.06 14.40
C VAL A 24 -13.98 -3.26 13.19
N LEU A 25 -15.22 -2.79 13.21
CA LEU A 25 -15.79 -2.01 12.12
C LEU A 25 -15.24 -0.57 12.03
N ILE A 26 -14.64 -0.06 13.12
CA ILE A 26 -14.14 1.32 13.22
C ILE A 26 -12.67 1.44 12.76
N ILE A 27 -11.98 0.33 12.49
CA ILE A 27 -10.57 0.37 12.06
C ILE A 27 -10.48 1.04 10.67
N PRO A 28 -9.66 2.09 10.53
CA PRO A 28 -9.44 2.71 9.24
C PRO A 28 -8.74 1.75 8.27
N GLU A 29 -9.22 1.69 7.02
CA GLU A 29 -8.55 0.93 5.97
C GLU A 29 -7.25 1.65 5.58
N VAL A 30 -6.12 1.11 6.02
CA VAL A 30 -4.80 1.46 5.49
C VAL A 30 -4.49 0.46 4.39
N SER A 31 -4.45 0.92 3.15
CA SER A 31 -4.08 0.11 1.99
C SER A 31 -2.84 0.71 1.35
N ALA A 32 -1.78 -0.10 1.24
CA ALA A 32 -0.61 0.22 0.44
C ALA A 32 -0.88 -0.08 -1.04
N THR A 33 -0.43 0.80 -1.93
CA THR A 33 -0.55 0.66 -3.39
C THR A 33 0.79 0.23 -3.98
N ARG A 34 0.74 -0.67 -4.97
CA ARG A 34 1.90 -1.07 -5.77
C ARG A 34 1.83 -0.43 -7.15
N TYR A 35 2.79 0.43 -7.46
CA TYR A 35 2.92 1.09 -8.76
C TYR A 35 3.95 0.39 -9.63
N ILE A 36 3.52 -0.12 -10.79
CA ILE A 36 4.46 -0.62 -11.80
C ILE A 36 4.98 0.58 -12.59
N VAL A 37 6.25 0.90 -12.42
CA VAL A 37 6.87 2.08 -13.04
C VAL A 37 6.84 1.93 -14.55
N GLY A 38 6.22 2.89 -15.25
CA GLY A 38 6.03 2.86 -16.70
C GLY A 38 4.93 1.88 -17.19
N GLY A 39 4.17 1.27 -16.27
CA GLY A 39 3.06 0.38 -16.61
C GLY A 39 3.49 -0.83 -17.44
N SER A 40 2.80 -1.09 -18.55
CA SER A 40 3.09 -2.21 -19.45
C SER A 40 4.43 -2.10 -20.17
N ASN A 41 4.96 -0.88 -20.33
CA ASN A 41 6.27 -0.66 -20.94
C ASN A 41 7.41 -0.90 -19.93
N GLY A 42 7.14 -0.78 -18.62
CA GLY A 42 8.15 -0.96 -17.58
C GLY A 42 9.22 0.14 -17.55
N TRP A 43 10.32 -0.16 -16.86
CA TRP A 43 11.50 0.69 -16.73
C TRP A 43 12.47 0.41 -17.89
N ASN A 44 12.32 1.14 -18.99
CA ASN A 44 13.11 1.01 -20.21
C ASN A 44 13.55 2.37 -20.78
N SER A 45 14.45 2.32 -21.78
CA SER A 45 15.01 3.48 -22.49
C SER A 45 14.50 3.63 -23.93
N ASN A 46 13.40 2.96 -24.31
CA ASN A 46 12.93 2.94 -25.70
C ASN A 46 12.16 4.21 -26.12
N GLY A 47 12.08 5.21 -25.25
CA GLY A 47 11.40 6.48 -25.49
C GLY A 47 9.86 6.40 -25.47
N LYS A 48 9.26 5.23 -25.17
CA LYS A 48 7.79 5.09 -25.13
C LYS A 48 7.15 5.62 -23.84
N VAL A 49 7.94 5.83 -22.79
CA VAL A 49 7.46 6.28 -21.49
C VAL A 49 8.14 7.59 -21.12
N ASN A 50 7.35 8.63 -20.89
CA ASN A 50 7.81 9.81 -20.18
C ASN A 50 7.53 9.60 -18.68
N TYR A 51 8.55 9.24 -17.90
CA TYR A 51 8.40 8.99 -16.46
C TYR A 51 7.98 10.22 -15.67
N THR A 52 8.22 11.43 -16.19
CA THR A 52 7.75 12.66 -15.57
C THR A 52 6.23 12.78 -15.66
N ASP A 53 5.65 12.45 -16.81
CA ASP A 53 4.20 12.49 -16.99
C ASP A 53 3.53 11.31 -16.30
N TRP A 54 4.13 10.12 -16.38
CA TRP A 54 3.70 8.95 -15.60
C TRP A 54 3.65 9.26 -14.09
N ALA A 55 4.64 9.96 -13.54
CA ALA A 55 4.64 10.32 -12.12
C ALA A 55 3.50 11.28 -11.75
N LYS A 56 3.13 12.21 -12.64
CA LYS A 56 2.04 13.19 -12.40
C LYS A 56 0.65 12.54 -12.36
N GLU A 57 0.48 11.40 -13.01
CA GLU A 57 -0.78 10.64 -13.02
C GLU A 57 -1.04 9.93 -11.69
N HIS A 58 -0.06 9.87 -10.80
CA HIS A 58 -0.12 9.12 -9.56
C HIS A 58 0.09 10.02 -8.34
N LYS A 59 -0.46 9.59 -7.20
CA LYS A 59 -0.17 10.15 -5.87
C LYS A 59 0.45 9.08 -5.03
N PHE A 60 1.67 9.31 -4.55
CA PHE A 60 2.42 8.35 -3.77
C PHE A 60 2.27 8.65 -2.28
N TYR A 61 1.95 7.62 -1.52
CA TYR A 61 1.79 7.69 -0.08
C TYR A 61 2.82 6.85 0.66
N LEU A 62 2.99 7.16 1.94
CA LEU A 62 3.80 6.37 2.85
C LEU A 62 3.34 4.91 2.82
N ASP A 63 4.30 3.98 2.80
CA ASP A 63 4.12 2.52 2.72
C ASP A 63 3.66 1.98 1.36
N ASP A 64 3.54 2.83 0.33
CA ASP A 64 3.39 2.39 -1.06
C ASP A 64 4.69 1.76 -1.59
N TRP A 65 4.59 1.10 -2.74
CA TRP A 65 5.70 0.36 -3.36
C TRP A 65 5.84 0.74 -4.82
N LEU A 66 7.08 0.99 -5.26
CA LEU A 66 7.42 1.05 -6.68
C LEU A 66 7.94 -0.32 -7.12
N PHE A 67 7.44 -0.80 -8.25
CA PHE A 67 7.85 -2.05 -8.86
C PHE A 67 8.49 -1.75 -10.21
N PHE A 68 9.81 -1.93 -10.30
CA PHE A 68 10.60 -1.70 -11.49
C PHE A 68 10.77 -3.00 -12.25
N VAL A 69 10.30 -3.06 -13.49
CA VAL A 69 10.48 -4.21 -14.39
C VAL A 69 11.30 -3.78 -15.60
N TYR A 70 12.43 -4.43 -15.84
CA TYR A 70 13.38 -4.02 -16.86
C TYR A 70 14.25 -5.18 -17.36
N ASP A 71 14.94 -4.98 -18.48
CA ASP A 71 15.99 -5.91 -18.92
C ASP A 71 17.22 -5.74 -18.02
N ARG A 72 17.50 -6.77 -17.20
CA ARG A 72 18.59 -6.79 -16.22
C ARG A 72 19.98 -6.52 -16.82
N ASN A 73 20.16 -6.76 -18.12
CA ASN A 73 21.44 -6.55 -18.78
C ASN A 73 21.61 -5.11 -19.28
N GLN A 74 20.52 -4.34 -19.32
CA GLN A 74 20.50 -2.99 -19.90
C GLN A 74 20.32 -1.90 -18.85
N ASN A 75 19.61 -2.19 -17.77
CA ASN A 75 19.21 -1.17 -16.80
C ASN A 75 19.42 -1.64 -15.37
N ASN A 76 19.34 -0.67 -14.47
CA ASN A 76 19.40 -0.86 -13.03
C ASN A 76 18.50 0.20 -12.39
N VAL A 77 18.35 0.14 -11.06
CA VAL A 77 17.53 1.09 -10.30
C VAL A 77 18.38 1.70 -9.20
N LEU A 78 18.79 2.94 -9.42
CA LEU A 78 19.59 3.70 -8.47
C LEU A 78 18.76 4.83 -7.88
N GLU A 79 18.70 4.91 -6.56
CA GLU A 79 18.19 6.06 -5.85
C GLU A 79 19.33 7.07 -5.63
N VAL A 80 19.08 8.33 -5.94
CA VAL A 80 20.09 9.39 -5.88
C VAL A 80 19.53 10.65 -5.20
N ASN A 81 20.41 11.59 -4.88
CA ASN A 81 19.98 12.92 -4.45
C ASN A 81 19.53 13.77 -5.67
N LYS A 82 18.93 14.93 -5.40
CA LYS A 82 18.42 15.83 -6.46
C LYS A 82 19.51 16.27 -7.44
N THR A 83 20.69 16.63 -6.95
CA THR A 83 21.81 17.07 -7.80
C THR A 83 22.26 15.98 -8.76
N ASN A 84 22.43 14.76 -8.25
CA ASN A 84 22.81 13.59 -9.05
C ASN A 84 21.70 13.20 -10.03
N TYR A 85 20.44 13.38 -9.68
CA TYR A 85 19.32 13.20 -10.61
C TYR A 85 19.31 14.23 -11.76
N ASP A 86 19.62 15.48 -11.46
CA ASP A 86 19.66 16.56 -12.46
C ASP A 86 20.86 16.38 -13.40
N LEU A 87 22.01 15.98 -12.86
CA LEU A 87 23.25 15.73 -13.60
C LEU A 87 23.36 14.30 -14.16
N CYS A 88 22.36 13.45 -13.95
CA CYS A 88 22.42 12.02 -14.29
C CYS A 88 23.69 11.32 -13.78
N ASN A 89 24.14 11.69 -12.59
CA ASN A 89 25.30 11.10 -11.95
C ASN A 89 24.91 9.83 -11.19
N ALA A 90 25.42 8.69 -11.66
CA ALA A 90 25.21 7.38 -11.04
C ALA A 90 26.24 7.05 -9.94
N ASP A 91 27.25 7.90 -9.75
CA ASP A 91 28.27 7.71 -8.74
C ASP A 91 27.69 7.92 -7.34
N HIS A 92 28.10 7.06 -6.41
CA HIS A 92 27.71 7.10 -5.00
C HIS A 92 26.19 7.28 -4.80
N PRO A 93 25.36 6.35 -5.30
CA PRO A 93 23.92 6.44 -5.12
C PRO A 93 23.56 6.40 -3.63
N VAL A 94 22.44 7.04 -3.28
CA VAL A 94 21.86 6.94 -1.93
C VAL A 94 21.52 5.49 -1.63
N HIS A 95 20.99 4.78 -2.63
CA HIS A 95 20.73 3.36 -2.55
C HIS A 95 20.78 2.71 -3.93
N ASN A 96 21.28 1.48 -4.01
CA ASN A 96 21.19 0.65 -5.21
C ASN A 96 20.16 -0.46 -4.97
N TRP A 97 18.99 -0.33 -5.59
CA TRP A 97 17.87 -1.28 -5.43
C TRP A 97 18.02 -2.52 -6.32
N THR A 98 19.07 -2.59 -7.13
CA THR A 98 19.26 -3.61 -8.15
C THR A 98 19.64 -4.95 -7.55
N THR A 99 18.74 -5.94 -7.68
CA THR A 99 18.98 -7.31 -7.18
C THR A 99 19.46 -8.28 -8.26
N GLY A 100 19.46 -7.85 -9.53
CA GLY A 100 19.94 -8.65 -10.67
C GLY A 100 18.88 -9.49 -11.39
N ALA A 101 17.64 -9.55 -10.89
CA ALA A 101 16.55 -10.29 -11.54
C ALA A 101 15.79 -9.49 -12.63
N GLY A 102 16.09 -8.18 -12.78
CA GLY A 102 15.33 -7.27 -13.66
C GLY A 102 13.94 -6.92 -13.11
N ARG A 103 13.70 -7.19 -11.83
CA ARG A 103 12.45 -6.96 -11.10
C ARG A 103 12.79 -6.54 -9.68
N ASP A 104 12.81 -5.23 -9.43
CA ASP A 104 13.14 -4.70 -8.12
C ASP A 104 11.97 -3.95 -7.51
N VAL A 105 11.91 -3.97 -6.18
CA VAL A 105 10.83 -3.36 -5.41
C VAL A 105 11.44 -2.31 -4.49
N VAL A 106 10.88 -1.10 -4.54
CA VAL A 106 11.29 0.02 -3.68
C VAL A 106 10.15 0.38 -2.74
N PRO A 107 10.30 0.17 -1.42
CA PRO A 107 9.33 0.61 -0.42
C PRO A 107 9.43 2.13 -0.18
N LEU A 108 8.29 2.82 -0.15
CA LEU A 108 8.19 4.27 0.08
C LEU A 108 7.91 4.56 1.56
N ASN A 109 8.90 4.25 2.41
CA ASN A 109 8.74 4.28 3.88
C ASN A 109 9.05 5.64 4.52
N VAL A 110 9.36 6.67 3.74
CA VAL A 110 9.67 8.01 4.26
C VAL A 110 8.93 9.06 3.44
N THR A 111 8.29 10.01 4.12
CA THR A 111 7.66 11.17 3.48
C THR A 111 8.73 12.15 3.00
N ARG A 112 9.10 12.09 1.72
CA ARG A 112 10.08 12.98 1.09
C ARG A 112 10.04 12.91 -0.44
N PRO A 113 10.78 13.79 -1.15
CA PRO A 113 11.11 13.55 -2.54
C PRO A 113 12.01 12.32 -2.71
N TYR A 114 11.74 11.54 -3.74
CA TYR A 114 12.58 10.44 -4.22
C TYR A 114 13.00 10.70 -5.66
N TYR A 115 14.23 10.31 -5.98
CA TYR A 115 14.82 10.45 -7.30
C TYR A 115 15.49 9.14 -7.70
N PHE A 116 15.06 8.59 -8.82
CA PHE A 116 15.58 7.34 -9.37
C PHE A 116 16.12 7.56 -10.77
N ILE A 117 17.24 6.91 -11.07
CA ILE A 117 17.87 6.94 -12.40
C ILE A 117 18.31 5.54 -12.82
N SER A 118 18.42 5.33 -14.14
CA SER A 118 19.22 4.23 -14.70
C SER A 118 20.66 4.71 -14.87
N GLY A 119 21.61 3.98 -14.29
CA GLY A 119 23.04 4.31 -14.29
C GLY A 119 23.77 3.96 -15.59
N ASN A 120 23.15 3.25 -16.51
CA ASN A 120 23.78 2.78 -17.76
C ASN A 120 23.70 3.81 -18.91
N GLY A 121 23.74 5.11 -18.58
CA GLY A 121 23.72 6.21 -19.55
C GLY A 121 22.34 6.63 -20.07
N PHE A 122 21.30 5.83 -19.87
CA PHE A 122 19.94 6.14 -20.34
C PHE A 122 19.23 7.25 -19.56
N CYS A 123 19.78 7.71 -18.44
CA CYS A 123 19.22 8.82 -17.66
C CYS A 123 19.06 10.10 -18.50
N TYR A 124 20.05 10.45 -19.34
CA TYR A 124 19.96 11.61 -20.24
C TYR A 124 18.90 11.44 -21.33
N GLY A 125 18.59 10.20 -21.70
CA GLY A 125 17.47 9.86 -22.58
C GLY A 125 16.10 9.90 -21.90
N GLY A 126 16.02 10.41 -20.67
CA GLY A 126 14.77 10.54 -19.92
C GLY A 126 14.44 9.35 -19.01
N MET A 127 15.32 8.35 -18.90
CA MET A 127 15.12 7.19 -18.02
C MET A 127 15.46 7.54 -16.56
N LYS A 128 14.65 8.45 -16.02
CA LYS A 128 14.75 8.96 -14.66
C LYS A 128 13.37 9.32 -14.12
N LEU A 129 13.12 9.04 -12.84
CA LEU A 129 11.85 9.24 -12.16
C LEU A 129 12.03 10.13 -10.94
N ALA A 130 11.23 11.18 -10.83
CA ALA A 130 11.12 12.00 -9.63
C ALA A 130 9.69 11.95 -9.12
N LEU A 131 9.53 11.75 -7.81
CA LEU A 131 8.22 11.74 -7.17
C LEU A 131 8.30 12.25 -5.73
N PHE A 132 7.14 12.59 -5.17
CA PHE A 132 7.01 13.02 -3.78
C PHE A 132 6.06 12.09 -3.04
N VAL A 133 6.54 11.59 -1.90
CA VAL A 133 5.74 10.72 -1.00
C VAL A 133 5.14 11.58 0.09
N SER A 134 3.82 11.53 0.21
CA SER A 134 3.05 12.23 1.26
C SER A 134 2.44 11.25 2.26
N LYS A 135 1.91 11.73 3.38
CA LYS A 135 1.07 10.87 4.23
C LYS A 135 -0.30 10.69 3.56
N PRO A 136 -0.90 9.49 3.65
CA PRO A 136 -2.25 9.28 3.15
C PRO A 136 -3.23 10.21 3.87
N PRO A 137 -4.28 10.69 3.19
CA PRO A 137 -5.31 11.47 3.83
C PRO A 137 -5.98 10.64 4.95
N PRO A 138 -6.52 11.29 5.99
CA PRO A 138 -7.28 10.58 6.99
C PRO A 138 -8.47 9.86 6.34
N PRO A 139 -8.92 8.74 6.91
CA PRO A 139 -10.08 8.01 6.42
C PRO A 139 -11.29 8.94 6.37
N PRO A 140 -12.19 8.78 5.37
CA PRO A 140 -13.42 9.56 5.34
C PRO A 140 -14.22 9.30 6.62
N THR A 141 -14.57 10.37 7.34
CA THR A 141 -15.53 10.31 8.44
C THR A 141 -16.85 9.77 7.88
N SER A 142 -17.44 8.75 8.51
CA SER A 142 -18.71 8.17 8.07
C SER A 142 -19.81 9.24 8.03
N SER A 143 -20.24 9.63 6.82
CA SER A 143 -21.45 10.44 6.65
C SER A 143 -22.69 9.63 6.99
N PRO A 144 -23.77 10.23 7.54
CA PRO A 144 -25.03 9.52 7.75
C PRO A 144 -25.59 9.05 6.39
N SER A 145 -25.77 7.73 6.23
CA SER A 145 -26.28 7.12 5.00
C SER A 145 -27.75 7.50 4.74
N LYS A 146 -28.06 8.04 3.56
CA LYS A 146 -29.42 8.11 3.02
C LYS A 146 -29.66 6.87 2.13
N ASN A 147 -30.72 6.13 2.43
CA ASN A 147 -31.18 4.88 1.81
C ASN A 147 -31.07 4.80 0.27
N GLY A 148 -30.71 3.60 -0.23
CA GLY A 148 -31.29 3.04 -1.46
C GLY A 148 -30.35 2.33 -2.46
N SER A 149 -30.03 1.06 -2.21
CA SER A 149 -29.78 -0.08 -3.16
C SER A 149 -28.74 0.03 -4.31
N PRO A 150 -28.39 -1.06 -5.01
CA PRO A 150 -28.09 -2.43 -4.59
C PRO A 150 -26.59 -2.78 -4.72
N LEU A 151 -26.22 -3.82 -3.97
CA LEU A 151 -24.89 -4.36 -3.75
C LEU A 151 -24.26 -5.00 -5.01
N GLU A 152 -23.25 -4.35 -5.60
CA GLU A 152 -22.16 -5.01 -6.33
C GLU A 152 -20.84 -4.72 -5.61
N SER A 153 -20.45 -5.59 -4.68
CA SER A 153 -19.11 -5.61 -4.10
C SER A 153 -18.84 -6.97 -3.48
N GLY A 154 -18.76 -7.98 -4.35
CA GLY A 154 -18.58 -9.38 -3.99
C GLY A 154 -17.22 -9.78 -3.43
N CYS A 155 -16.29 -8.86 -3.16
CA CYS A 155 -14.94 -9.27 -2.71
C CYS A 155 -14.25 -8.27 -1.76
N ARG A 156 -14.99 -7.59 -0.88
CA ARG A 156 -14.40 -6.75 0.19
C ARG A 156 -15.01 -6.98 1.58
N ILE A 157 -16.17 -7.61 1.66
CA ILE A 157 -16.83 -7.97 2.93
C ILE A 157 -16.23 -9.25 3.54
N VAL A 158 -15.64 -10.12 2.69
CA VAL A 158 -15.15 -11.45 3.07
C VAL A 158 -14.04 -11.38 4.13
N THR A 159 -13.15 -10.39 4.06
CA THR A 159 -12.02 -10.27 4.99
C THR A 159 -12.46 -9.90 6.41
N ARG A 160 -13.46 -9.02 6.56
CA ARG A 160 -13.93 -8.55 7.89
C ARG A 160 -14.74 -9.62 8.62
N ALA A 161 -15.58 -10.37 7.91
CA ALA A 161 -16.38 -11.45 8.49
C ALA A 161 -15.50 -12.66 8.87
N ALA A 162 -14.46 -12.98 8.09
CA ALA A 162 -13.60 -14.13 8.35
C ALA A 162 -12.82 -14.03 9.68
N PHE A 163 -12.27 -12.85 10.01
CA PHE A 163 -11.58 -12.64 11.30
C PHE A 163 -12.54 -12.67 12.49
N ALA A 164 -13.75 -12.13 12.35
CA ALA A 164 -14.77 -12.21 13.39
C ALA A 164 -15.21 -13.66 13.63
N LEU A 165 -15.45 -14.44 12.58
CA LEU A 165 -15.83 -15.85 12.70
C LEU A 165 -14.72 -16.70 13.34
N ALA A 166 -13.45 -16.44 13.03
CA ALA A 166 -12.32 -17.14 13.66
C ALA A 166 -12.20 -16.81 15.16
N ALA A 167 -12.36 -15.54 15.55
CA ALA A 167 -12.34 -15.14 16.96
C ALA A 167 -13.52 -15.73 17.75
N VAL A 168 -14.71 -15.77 17.14
CA VAL A 168 -15.90 -16.40 17.72
C VAL A 168 -15.71 -17.91 17.87
N TRP A 169 -15.14 -18.57 16.86
CA TRP A 169 -14.86 -20.01 16.90
C TRP A 169 -13.83 -20.33 17.99
N ALA A 170 -12.76 -19.55 18.13
CA ALA A 170 -11.75 -19.76 19.17
C ALA A 170 -12.30 -19.60 20.60
N LEU A 171 -13.24 -18.69 20.82
CA LEU A 171 -13.86 -18.45 22.13
C LEU A 171 -14.89 -19.53 22.50
N ILE A 172 -15.57 -20.14 21.52
CA ILE A 172 -16.54 -21.21 21.76
C ILE A 172 -15.85 -22.51 22.23
N PHE A 173 -14.66 -22.82 21.71
CA PHE A 173 -13.91 -24.04 22.09
C PHE A 173 -13.06 -23.90 23.37
N GLN A 174 -12.94 -22.70 23.95
CA GLN A 174 -12.30 -22.49 25.26
C GLN A 174 -13.30 -22.60 26.43
N VAL A 175 -14.60 -22.66 26.13
CA VAL A 175 -15.70 -22.70 27.11
C VAL A 175 -16.33 -24.09 27.21
N TRP A 176 -15.96 -25.01 26.32
CA TRP A 176 -16.32 -26.44 26.37
C TRP A 176 -15.16 -27.29 26.89
#